data_AF-A0A1B3X2Q3-F1
#
_entry.id   AF-A0A1B3X2Q3-F1
#
_cell.length_a   1.000
_cell.length_b   1.000
_cell.length_c   1.000
_cell.angle_alpha   90.00
_cell.angle_beta   90.00
_cell.angle_gamma   90.00
#
_symmetry.space_group_name_H-M   'P 1'
#
loop_
_entity.id
_entity.type
_entity.pdbx_description
1 polymer ?
#
loop_
_entity_poly.entity_id
_entity_poly.type
_entity_poly.pdbx_seq_one_letter_code
_entity_poly.pdbx_strand_id
1 'polypeptide(L)'
;MDFMPVIQRLTEGWGTKVGLSIAITIAYEDHAQIFVAFVALVCLDLATKWLSLSRQHLVDTGADQPSLWQAFRNVRKARRAGYIKSDIMRKRFVPKILTYIGVVSAALMLDFILVKAHAPAFAATLVIGYLSLTEFISILENMQSSGIDEAGALVEMARRKGGIGKGGNDK
;
A
#
# COMPACT_ATOMS: atom_id res chain seq x y z
N MET A 1 -25.58 37.54 -7.18
CA MET A 1 -24.24 37.41 -7.81
C MET A 1 -24.03 35.92 -8.04
N ASP A 2 -23.94 35.50 -9.29
CA ASP A 2 -23.80 34.08 -9.63
C ASP A 2 -22.37 33.61 -9.34
N PHE A 3 -22.21 32.80 -8.29
CA PHE A 3 -20.93 32.24 -7.86
C PHE A 3 -20.47 31.02 -8.67
N MET A 4 -21.40 30.40 -9.42
CA MET A 4 -21.16 29.21 -10.25
C MET A 4 -20.01 29.37 -11.28
N PRO A 5 -19.93 30.47 -12.07
CA PRO A 5 -18.86 30.65 -13.04
C PRO A 5 -17.48 30.88 -12.40
N VAL A 6 -17.43 31.47 -11.20
CA VAL A 6 -16.18 31.69 -10.45
C VAL A 6 -15.61 30.38 -9.92
N ILE A 7 -16.47 29.48 -9.43
CA ILE A 7 -16.07 28.15 -8.97
C ILE A 7 -15.54 27.30 -10.14
N GLN A 8 -16.19 27.33 -11.31
CA GLN A 8 -15.67 26.59 -12.49
C GLN A 8 -14.28 27.08 -12.91
N ARG A 9 -14.04 28.40 -12.93
CA ARG A 9 -12.72 28.99 -13.25
C ARG A 9 -11.65 28.67 -12.21
N LEU A 10 -12.03 28.51 -10.94
CA LEU A 10 -11.11 28.05 -9.88
C LEU A 10 -10.80 26.55 -10.00
N THR A 11 -11.75 25.75 -10.48
CA THR A 11 -11.59 24.30 -10.64
C THR A 11 -10.74 23.96 -11.88
N GLU A 12 -10.83 24.76 -12.94
CA GLU A 12 -10.02 24.66 -14.16
C GLU A 12 -8.56 25.09 -13.88
N GLY A 13 -7.70 24.10 -13.63
CA GLY A 13 -6.26 24.30 -13.38
C GLY A 13 -5.84 24.16 -11.92
N TRP A 14 -6.78 23.99 -10.99
CA TRP A 14 -6.47 23.64 -9.60
C TRP A 14 -5.81 22.28 -9.49
N GLY A 15 -6.31 21.27 -10.21
CA GLY A 15 -5.71 19.92 -10.23
C GLY A 15 -4.25 19.93 -10.72
N THR A 16 -3.92 20.77 -11.70
CA THR A 16 -2.55 20.90 -12.23
C THR A 16 -1.65 21.67 -11.27
N LYS A 17 -2.15 22.75 -10.63
CA LYS A 17 -1.40 23.52 -9.63
C LYS A 17 -1.16 22.71 -8.34
N VAL A 18 -2.17 21.99 -7.88
CA VAL A 18 -2.07 21.06 -6.74
C VAL A 18 -1.16 19.89 -7.08
N GLY A 19 -1.29 19.31 -8.28
CA GLY A 19 -0.40 18.23 -8.74
C GLY A 19 1.06 18.68 -8.84
N LEU A 20 1.30 19.90 -9.35
CA LEU A 20 2.65 20.47 -9.46
C LEU A 20 3.22 20.85 -8.09
N SER A 21 2.42 21.45 -7.19
CA SER A 21 2.89 21.75 -5.83
C SER A 21 3.18 20.48 -5.05
N ILE A 22 2.33 19.45 -5.16
CA ILE A 22 2.57 18.12 -4.59
C ILE A 22 3.86 17.54 -5.17
N ALA A 23 4.06 17.59 -6.50
CA ALA A 23 5.28 17.08 -7.14
C ALA A 23 6.55 17.84 -6.69
N ILE A 24 6.47 19.16 -6.52
CA ILE A 24 7.59 19.99 -6.05
C ILE A 24 7.88 19.75 -4.56
N THR A 25 6.86 19.63 -3.71
CA THR A 25 7.02 19.27 -2.30
C THR A 25 7.59 17.86 -2.13
N ILE A 26 7.16 16.90 -2.98
CA ILE A 26 7.74 15.55 -3.06
C ILE A 26 9.22 15.58 -3.44
N ALA A 27 9.62 16.52 -4.30
CA ALA A 27 11.01 16.65 -4.73
C ALA A 27 11.92 17.31 -3.68
N TYR A 28 11.36 18.08 -2.72
CA TYR A 28 12.14 18.96 -1.84
C TYR A 28 12.24 18.51 -0.37
N GLU A 29 11.38 17.59 0.08
CA GLU A 29 11.34 17.15 1.48
C GLU A 29 11.67 15.65 1.58
N ASP A 30 12.72 15.27 2.32
CA ASP A 30 13.14 13.87 2.48
C ASP A 30 11.97 12.98 2.98
N HIS A 31 11.09 13.53 3.82
CA HIS A 31 9.88 12.85 4.29
C HIS A 31 8.87 12.55 3.18
N ALA A 32 8.76 13.41 2.18
CA ALA A 32 7.82 13.24 1.09
C ALA A 32 8.26 12.14 0.12
N GLN A 33 9.56 11.96 -0.11
CA GLN A 33 10.09 10.84 -0.89
C GLN A 33 9.82 9.49 -0.23
N ILE A 34 10.08 9.39 1.09
CA ILE A 34 9.81 8.16 1.87
C ILE A 34 8.30 7.87 1.86
N PHE A 35 7.45 8.89 1.99
CA PHE A 35 6.00 8.73 1.90
C PHE A 35 5.55 8.23 0.51
N VAL A 36 6.11 8.76 -0.58
CA VAL A 36 5.81 8.28 -1.93
C VAL A 36 6.24 6.82 -2.12
N ALA A 37 7.44 6.46 -1.65
CA ALA A 37 7.91 5.07 -1.68
C ALA A 37 6.98 4.13 -0.89
N PHE A 38 6.50 4.58 0.27
CA PHE A 38 5.52 3.85 1.07
C PHE A 38 4.18 3.66 0.33
N VAL A 39 3.64 4.72 -0.27
CA VAL A 39 2.41 4.63 -1.08
C VAL A 39 2.58 3.65 -2.25
N ALA A 40 3.75 3.66 -2.90
CA ALA A 40 4.08 2.72 -3.97
C ALA A 40 4.07 1.26 -3.46
N LEU A 41 4.62 0.98 -2.28
CA LEU A 41 4.55 -0.35 -1.64
C LEU A 41 3.11 -0.78 -1.39
N VAL A 42 2.25 0.10 -0.87
CA VAL A 42 0.83 -0.21 -0.63
C VAL A 42 0.10 -0.54 -1.94
N CYS A 43 0.41 0.17 -3.02
CA CYS A 43 -0.12 -0.15 -4.35
C CYS A 43 0.39 -1.51 -4.87
N LEU A 44 1.66 -1.84 -4.63
CA LEU A 44 2.23 -3.14 -4.99
C LEU A 44 1.61 -4.29 -4.18
N ASP A 45 1.30 -4.09 -2.89
CA ASP A 45 0.55 -5.06 -2.09
C ASP A 45 -0.82 -5.35 -2.71
N LEU A 46 -1.54 -4.31 -3.13
CA LEU A 46 -2.83 -4.48 -3.80
C LEU A 46 -2.69 -5.25 -5.13
N ALA A 47 -1.67 -4.94 -5.93
CA ALA A 47 -1.40 -5.61 -7.19
C ALA A 47 -1.04 -7.09 -7.00
N THR A 48 -0.17 -7.40 -6.04
CA THR A 48 0.19 -8.78 -5.70
C THR A 48 -1.00 -9.56 -5.12
N LYS A 49 -1.90 -8.90 -4.39
CA LYS A 49 -3.13 -9.54 -3.94
C LYS A 49 -4.05 -9.91 -5.11
N TRP A 50 -4.15 -9.09 -6.15
CA TRP A 50 -4.91 -9.42 -7.36
C TRP A 50 -4.33 -10.62 -8.09
N LEU A 51 -3.00 -10.72 -8.16
CA LEU A 51 -2.32 -11.89 -8.72
C LEU A 51 -2.63 -13.17 -7.94
N SER A 52 -2.57 -13.10 -6.61
CA SER A 52 -2.89 -14.22 -5.72
C SER A 52 -4.34 -14.69 -5.93
N LEU A 53 -5.31 -13.78 -5.96
CA LEU A 53 -6.72 -14.11 -6.22
C LEU A 53 -6.95 -14.67 -7.63
N SER A 54 -6.23 -14.14 -8.62
CA SER A 54 -6.33 -14.60 -10.00
C SER A 54 -5.76 -16.01 -10.20
N ARG A 55 -4.69 -16.34 -9.48
CA ARG A 55 -4.13 -17.69 -9.44
C ARG A 55 -5.08 -18.65 -8.73
N GLN A 56 -5.65 -18.24 -7.60
CA GLN A 56 -6.66 -19.03 -6.89
C GLN A 56 -7.83 -19.38 -7.83
N HIS A 57 -8.30 -18.41 -8.62
CA HIS A 57 -9.32 -18.69 -9.63
C HIS A 57 -8.89 -19.78 -10.64
N LEU A 58 -7.64 -19.76 -11.13
CA LEU A 58 -7.11 -20.78 -12.05
C LEU A 58 -7.06 -22.17 -11.42
N VAL A 59 -6.58 -22.27 -10.18
CA VAL A 59 -6.55 -23.54 -9.43
C VAL A 59 -7.96 -24.08 -9.26
N ASP A 60 -8.91 -23.24 -8.85
CA ASP A 60 -10.30 -23.64 -8.64
C ASP A 60 -11.03 -24.02 -9.96
N THR A 61 -10.53 -23.56 -11.12
CA THR A 61 -11.03 -23.97 -12.44
C THR A 61 -10.27 -25.15 -13.06
N GLY A 62 -9.41 -25.81 -12.29
CA GLY A 62 -8.76 -27.07 -12.67
C GLY A 62 -7.42 -26.91 -13.40
N ALA A 63 -6.78 -25.74 -13.32
CA ALA A 63 -5.40 -25.59 -13.77
C ALA A 63 -4.44 -26.14 -12.71
N ASP A 64 -3.68 -27.18 -13.06
CA ASP A 64 -2.58 -27.67 -12.21
C ASP A 64 -1.38 -26.72 -12.30
N GLN A 65 -0.94 -26.25 -11.13
CA GLN A 65 0.21 -25.34 -10.93
C GLN A 65 0.27 -24.14 -11.91
N PRO A 66 -0.73 -23.24 -11.88
CA PRO A 66 -0.77 -22.08 -12.77
C PRO A 66 0.42 -21.15 -12.53
N SER A 67 1.07 -20.77 -13.63
CA SER A 67 2.21 -19.86 -13.61
C SER A 67 1.79 -18.41 -13.34
N LEU A 68 2.72 -17.58 -12.87
CA LEU A 68 2.47 -16.15 -12.62
C LEU A 68 1.96 -15.41 -13.86
N TRP A 69 2.49 -15.76 -15.03
CA TRP A 69 2.06 -15.15 -16.28
C TRP A 69 0.60 -15.50 -16.62
N GLN A 70 0.21 -16.75 -16.36
CA GLN A 70 -1.17 -17.19 -16.50
C GLN A 70 -2.07 -16.46 -15.49
N ALA A 71 -1.65 -16.35 -14.23
CA ALA A 71 -2.37 -15.59 -13.21
C ALA A 71 -2.55 -14.12 -13.61
N PHE A 72 -1.51 -13.46 -14.14
CA PHE A 72 -1.59 -12.09 -14.63
C PHE A 72 -2.60 -11.92 -15.77
N ARG A 73 -2.55 -12.81 -16.78
CA ARG A 73 -3.53 -12.79 -17.89
C ARG A 73 -4.94 -13.11 -17.43
N ASN A 74 -5.09 -13.89 -16.36
CA ASN A 74 -6.38 -14.34 -15.84
C ASN A 74 -7.10 -13.29 -14.97
N VAL A 75 -6.46 -12.19 -14.58
CA VAL A 75 -7.02 -11.18 -13.65
C VAL A 75 -8.40 -10.68 -14.11
N ARG A 76 -8.57 -10.42 -15.42
CA ARG A 76 -9.86 -9.98 -15.98
C ARG A 76 -10.94 -11.04 -15.87
N LYS A 77 -10.60 -12.32 -16.06
CA LYS A 77 -11.54 -13.45 -15.95
C LYS A 77 -11.91 -13.69 -14.48
N ALA A 78 -10.92 -13.71 -13.58
CA ALA A 78 -11.14 -13.81 -12.14
C ALA A 78 -12.03 -12.70 -11.59
N ARG A 79 -11.88 -11.46 -12.10
CA ARG A 79 -12.78 -10.35 -11.75
C ARG A 79 -14.22 -10.62 -12.17
N ARG A 80 -14.44 -11.06 -13.41
CA ARG A 80 -15.80 -11.37 -13.91
C ARG A 80 -16.42 -12.57 -13.19
N ALA A 81 -15.62 -13.55 -12.78
CA ALA A 81 -16.03 -14.68 -11.97
C ALA A 81 -16.31 -14.32 -10.50
N GLY A 82 -16.08 -13.07 -10.09
CA GLY A 82 -16.38 -12.60 -8.74
C GLY A 82 -15.33 -12.96 -7.68
N TYR A 83 -14.15 -13.46 -8.07
CA TYR A 83 -13.01 -13.67 -7.16
C TYR A 83 -12.40 -12.34 -6.72
N ILE A 84 -12.36 -11.36 -7.61
CA ILE A 84 -11.89 -10.00 -7.33
C ILE A 84 -13.11 -9.09 -7.15
N LYS A 85 -13.79 -9.20 -6.01
CA LYS A 85 -14.90 -8.31 -5.63
C LYS A 85 -14.38 -7.10 -4.88
N SER A 86 -14.77 -5.91 -5.34
CA SER A 86 -14.42 -4.64 -4.71
C SER A 86 -14.80 -4.58 -3.24
N ASP A 87 -15.92 -5.18 -2.81
CA ASP A 87 -16.34 -5.17 -1.40
C ASP A 87 -15.44 -6.00 -0.48
N ILE A 88 -14.99 -7.17 -0.93
CA ILE A 88 -14.06 -8.02 -0.17
C ILE A 88 -12.70 -7.33 -0.07
N MET A 89 -12.22 -6.77 -1.18
CA MET A 89 -10.99 -6.00 -1.21
C MET A 89 -11.09 -4.74 -0.35
N ARG A 90 -12.22 -4.02 -0.40
CA ARG A 90 -12.47 -2.81 0.39
C ARG A 90 -12.47 -3.12 1.89
N LYS A 91 -13.13 -4.20 2.32
CA LYS A 91 -13.15 -4.62 3.74
C LYS A 91 -11.75 -4.93 4.30
N ARG A 92 -10.83 -5.43 3.47
CA ARG A 92 -9.44 -5.68 3.87
C ARG A 92 -8.55 -4.44 3.75
N PHE A 93 -8.72 -3.67 2.67
CA PHE A 93 -7.83 -2.57 2.32
C PHE A 93 -8.15 -1.26 3.03
N VAL A 94 -9.44 -0.94 3.24
CA VAL A 94 -9.84 0.31 3.90
C VAL A 94 -9.32 0.41 5.34
N PRO A 95 -9.47 -0.63 6.20
CA PRO A 95 -8.87 -0.59 7.53
C PRO A 95 -7.35 -0.41 7.50
N LYS A 96 -6.66 -0.99 6.50
CA LYS A 96 -5.22 -0.85 6.29
C LYS A 96 -4.85 0.62 6.03
N ILE A 97 -5.50 1.24 5.05
CA ILE A 97 -5.29 2.65 4.68
C ILE A 97 -5.66 3.61 5.82
N LEU A 98 -6.79 3.38 6.50
CA LEU A 98 -7.21 4.22 7.63
C LEU A 98 -6.20 4.14 8.79
N THR A 99 -5.70 2.94 9.09
CA THR A 99 -4.64 2.75 10.08
C THR A 99 -3.40 3.55 9.69
N TYR A 100 -2.99 3.52 8.42
CA TYR A 100 -1.80 4.23 7.97
C TYR A 100 -1.94 5.74 8.04
N ILE A 101 -3.08 6.27 7.57
CA ILE A 101 -3.37 7.70 7.70
C ILE A 101 -3.35 8.10 9.18
N GLY A 102 -3.99 7.34 10.06
CA GLY A 102 -4.02 7.63 11.49
C GLY A 102 -2.63 7.64 12.13
N VAL A 103 -1.85 6.56 11.97
CA VAL A 103 -0.55 6.40 12.63
C VAL A 103 0.50 7.34 12.05
N VAL A 104 0.53 7.55 10.73
CA VAL A 104 1.46 8.52 10.10
C VAL A 104 1.10 9.95 10.50
N SER A 105 -0.19 10.30 10.56
CA SER A 105 -0.60 11.64 11.02
C SER A 105 -0.19 11.88 12.47
N ALA A 106 -0.37 10.90 13.36
CA ALA A 106 0.08 11.01 14.75
C ALA A 106 1.62 11.17 14.85
N ALA A 107 2.37 10.45 14.02
CA ALA A 107 3.83 10.55 13.96
C ALA A 107 4.29 11.94 13.47
N LEU A 108 3.64 12.49 12.45
CA LEU A 108 3.91 13.84 11.95
C LEU A 108 3.57 14.92 12.99
N MET A 109 2.47 14.75 13.73
CA MET A 109 2.14 15.65 14.85
C MET A 109 3.20 15.59 15.95
N LEU A 110 3.72 14.41 16.27
CA LEU A 110 4.80 14.25 17.24
C LEU A 110 6.09 14.92 16.75
N ASP A 111 6.48 14.69 15.49
CA ASP A 111 7.66 15.34 14.91
C ASP A 111 7.51 16.87 14.88
N PHE A 112 6.31 17.39 14.58
CA PHE A 112 6.03 18.82 14.67
C PHE A 112 6.26 19.38 16.08
N ILE A 113 5.79 18.67 17.11
CA ILE A 113 6.02 19.05 18.52
C ILE A 113 7.52 19.01 18.85
N LEU A 114 8.24 17.96 18.44
CA LEU A 114 9.67 17.81 18.68
C LEU A 114 10.49 18.94 18.04
N VAL A 115 10.18 19.28 16.79
CA VAL A 115 10.83 20.41 16.09
C VAL A 115 10.58 21.73 16.84
N LYS A 116 9.34 21.97 17.32
CA LYS A 116 9.02 23.15 18.12
C LYS A 116 9.67 23.16 19.50
N ALA A 117 9.94 22.00 20.07
CA ALA A 117 10.66 21.83 21.33
C ALA A 117 12.19 21.83 21.15
N HIS A 118 12.71 22.10 19.96
CA HIS A 118 14.13 22.01 19.62
C HIS A 118 14.76 20.63 19.87
N ALA A 119 13.94 19.58 19.78
CA ALA A 119 14.35 18.18 19.81
C ALA A 119 14.38 17.60 18.38
N PRO A 120 15.20 16.55 18.12
CA PRO A 120 15.26 15.92 16.80
C PRO A 120 13.95 15.19 16.48
N ALA A 121 13.43 15.42 15.27
CA ALA A 121 12.32 14.64 14.70
C ALA A 121 12.79 13.24 14.30
N PHE A 122 11.98 12.23 14.57
CA PHE A 122 12.29 10.83 14.25
C PHE A 122 11.05 9.93 14.08
N ALA A 123 9.89 10.36 14.57
CA ALA A 123 8.71 9.53 14.71
C ALA A 123 8.13 9.14 13.34
N ALA A 124 8.02 10.08 12.39
CA ALA A 124 7.50 9.80 11.06
C ALA A 124 8.42 8.83 10.32
N THR A 125 9.73 9.01 10.39
CA THR A 125 10.71 8.10 9.79
C THR A 125 10.60 6.68 10.37
N LEU A 126 10.47 6.56 11.69
CA LEU A 126 10.31 5.27 12.36
C LEU A 126 9.00 4.57 11.96
N VAL A 127 7.88 5.30 11.99
CA VAL A 127 6.57 4.77 11.64
C VAL A 127 6.52 4.35 10.18
N ILE A 128 6.97 5.21 9.26
CA ILE A 128 6.95 4.88 7.83
C ILE A 128 7.89 3.71 7.55
N GLY A 129 9.06 3.64 8.19
CA GLY A 129 9.97 2.50 8.06
C GLY A 129 9.34 1.18 8.51
N TYR A 130 8.69 1.18 9.68
CA TYR A 130 7.99 0.00 10.18
C TYR A 130 6.82 -0.43 9.27
N LEU A 131 5.97 0.52 8.87
CA LEU A 131 4.85 0.23 7.97
C LEU A 131 5.33 -0.29 6.61
N SER A 132 6.40 0.29 6.05
CA SER A 132 7.00 -0.15 4.79
C SER A 132 7.49 -1.61 4.87
N LEU A 133 8.10 -2.00 5.99
CA LEU A 133 8.51 -3.38 6.22
C LEU A 133 7.31 -4.34 6.33
N THR A 134 6.23 -3.93 7.00
CA THR A 134 5.00 -4.75 7.07
C THR A 134 4.34 -4.90 5.70
N GLU A 135 4.35 -3.85 4.87
CA GLU A 135 3.87 -3.92 3.48
C GLU A 135 4.73 -4.84 2.63
N PHE A 136 6.06 -4.75 2.76
CA PHE A 136 6.97 -5.64 2.07
C PHE A 136 6.71 -7.11 2.41
N ILE A 137 6.46 -7.43 3.69
CA ILE A 137 6.07 -8.78 4.11
C ILE A 137 4.74 -9.20 3.47
N SER A 138 3.73 -8.32 3.47
CA SER A 138 2.41 -8.57 2.86
C SER A 138 2.52 -8.85 1.35
N ILE A 139 3.38 -8.11 0.64
CA ILE A 139 3.71 -8.32 -0.78
C ILE A 139 4.30 -9.72 -0.98
N LEU A 140 5.29 -10.09 -0.17
CA LEU A 140 5.95 -11.39 -0.27
C LEU A 140 4.99 -12.56 0.03
N GLU A 141 4.10 -12.41 1.00
CA GLU A 141 3.05 -13.41 1.30
C GLU A 141 2.06 -13.57 0.13
N ASN A 142 1.66 -12.46 -0.50
CA ASN A 142 0.82 -12.49 -1.69
C ASN A 142 1.56 -13.12 -2.88
N MET A 143 2.87 -12.86 -3.03
CA MET A 143 3.72 -13.46 -4.06
C MET A 143 3.88 -14.97 -3.87
N GLN A 144 4.11 -15.43 -2.64
CA GLN A 144 4.15 -16.85 -2.29
C GLN A 144 2.82 -17.53 -2.66
N SER A 145 1.70 -16.91 -2.29
CA SER A 145 0.36 -17.39 -2.67
C SER A 145 0.15 -17.40 -4.20
N SER A 146 0.87 -16.54 -4.93
CA SER A 146 0.87 -16.48 -6.39
C SER A 146 1.82 -17.49 -7.05
N GLY A 147 2.48 -18.37 -6.28
CA GLY A 147 3.34 -19.43 -6.81
C GLY A 147 4.82 -19.07 -6.94
N ILE A 148 5.30 -18.09 -6.17
CA ILE A 148 6.74 -17.82 -6.01
C ILE A 148 7.18 -18.41 -4.67
N ASP A 149 7.64 -19.66 -4.68
CA ASP A 149 7.96 -20.39 -3.45
C ASP A 149 9.11 -19.73 -2.67
N GLU A 150 10.06 -19.11 -3.39
CA GLU A 150 11.21 -18.38 -2.81
C GLU A 150 10.78 -17.18 -1.97
N ALA A 151 9.60 -16.61 -2.23
CA ALA A 151 9.09 -15.48 -1.45
C ALA A 151 8.86 -15.86 0.02
N GLY A 152 8.59 -17.14 0.33
CA GLY A 152 8.45 -17.62 1.70
C GLY A 152 9.73 -17.46 2.53
N ALA A 153 10.89 -17.78 1.94
CA ALA A 153 12.18 -17.59 2.60
C ALA A 153 12.48 -16.11 2.84
N LEU A 154 12.09 -15.24 1.89
CA LEU A 154 12.21 -13.79 2.04
C LEU A 154 11.31 -13.25 3.17
N VAL A 155 10.08 -13.77 3.32
CA VAL A 155 9.18 -13.41 4.44
C VAL A 155 9.84 -13.71 5.78
N GLU A 156 10.41 -14.91 5.93
CA GLU A 156 11.05 -15.32 7.18
C GLU A 156 12.25 -14.43 7.53
N MET A 157 13.09 -14.13 6.53
CA MET A 157 14.22 -13.21 6.71
C MET A 157 13.78 -11.79 7.05
N ALA A 158 12.75 -11.27 6.38
CA ALA A 158 12.21 -9.93 6.63
C ALA A 158 11.64 -9.81 8.05
N ARG A 159 10.87 -10.81 8.50
CA ARG A 159 10.35 -10.86 9.88
C ARG A 159 11.46 -10.91 10.92
N ARG A 160 12.48 -11.76 10.69
CA ARG A 160 13.63 -11.90 11.61
C ARG A 160 14.43 -10.61 11.74
N LYS A 161 14.77 -9.96 10.62
CA LYS A 161 15.51 -8.69 10.62
C LYS A 161 14.67 -7.53 11.12
N GLY A 162 13.37 -7.59 10.89
CA GLY A 162 12.41 -6.56 11.23
C GLY A 162 11.91 -6.55 12.67
N GLY A 163 12.25 -7.58 13.46
CA GLY A 163 11.69 -7.74 14.81
C GLY A 163 10.17 -7.99 14.82
N ILE A 164 9.57 -8.34 13.68
CA ILE A 164 8.14 -8.62 13.56
C ILE A 164 7.94 -10.10 13.91
N GLY A 165 7.61 -10.37 15.18
CA GLY A 165 7.26 -11.71 15.64
C GLY A 165 6.07 -12.27 14.84
N LYS A 166 5.97 -13.61 14.72
CA LYS A 166 4.74 -14.25 14.22
C LYS A 166 3.58 -13.73 15.09
N GLY A 167 2.72 -12.88 14.52
CA GLY A 167 1.42 -12.58 15.09
C GLY A 167 0.64 -13.89 15.12
N GLY A 168 0.75 -14.61 16.23
CA GLY A 168 -0.04 -15.79 16.52
C GLY A 168 -1.48 -15.33 16.71
N ASN A 169 -2.26 -15.41 15.64
CA ASN A 169 -3.70 -15.51 15.76
C ASN A 169 -4.07 -17.00 15.73
N ASP A 170 -3.64 -17.71 16.77
CA ASP A 170 -4.26 -18.96 17.21
C ASP A 170 -5.11 -18.63 18.43
N LYS A 171 -6.38 -18.29 18.17
CA LYS A 171 -7.53 -18.58 19.01
C LYS A 171 -8.76 -18.75 18.12
#